data_AF-A0A5N9GPM2-F1
#
_entry.id   AF-A0A5N9GPM2-F1
#
_cell.length_a   1.000
_cell.length_b   1.000
_cell.length_c   1.000
_cell.angle_alpha   90.00
_cell.angle_beta   90.00
_cell.angle_gamma   90.00
#
_symmetry.space_group_name_H-M   'P 1'
#
loop_
_entity.id
_entity.type
_entity.pdbx_description
1 polymer ?
#
loop_
_entity_poly.entity_id
_entity_poly.type
_entity_poly.pdbx_seq_one_letter_code
_entity_poly.pdbx_strand_id
1 'polypeptide(L)'
;MAESATVTHDEVLEALRDVYDPEIPVNIVDLGLVYGVEVDDGDVDVRMTLTFAGCGMGPYIAQQAEWRLAEVEGIEDINVDLVFDPPWTPDMITEEGKRLLGLD
;
A
#
# COMPACT_ATOMS: atom_id res chain seq x y z
N MET A 1 -15.25 -11.52 26.92
CA MET A 1 -14.11 -10.59 27.00
C MET A 1 -14.08 -9.95 25.62
N ALA A 2 -14.41 -8.66 25.52
CA ALA A 2 -14.39 -7.96 24.25
C ALA A 2 -12.94 -7.51 24.05
N GLU A 3 -12.18 -8.30 23.30
CA GLU A 3 -10.93 -7.84 22.73
C GLU A 3 -11.34 -6.74 21.74
N SER A 4 -11.00 -5.50 22.05
CA SER A 4 -11.16 -4.39 21.11
C SER A 4 -10.37 -4.79 19.88
N ALA A 5 -11.05 -5.15 18.80
CA ALA A 5 -10.42 -5.47 17.53
C ALA A 5 -9.98 -4.14 16.88
N THR A 6 -9.01 -3.50 17.51
CA THR A 6 -8.33 -2.35 16.92
C THR A 6 -7.42 -2.91 15.85
N VAL A 7 -7.72 -2.59 14.60
CA VAL A 7 -6.90 -2.96 13.44
C VAL A 7 -5.45 -2.62 13.71
N THR A 8 -4.56 -3.56 13.45
CA THR A 8 -3.13 -3.33 13.63
C THR A 8 -2.47 -2.89 12.34
N HIS A 9 -1.40 -2.10 12.46
CA HIS A 9 -0.58 -1.71 11.32
C HIS A 9 -0.07 -2.93 10.52
N ASP A 10 0.22 -4.06 11.19
CA ASP A 10 0.69 -5.28 10.54
C ASP A 10 -0.39 -5.88 9.62
N GLU A 11 -1.65 -5.94 10.07
CA GLU A 11 -2.78 -6.40 9.26
C GLU A 11 -3.01 -5.53 8.03
N VAL A 12 -2.92 -4.21 8.20
CA VAL A 12 -3.01 -3.27 7.07
C VAL A 12 -1.86 -3.50 6.10
N LEU A 13 -0.64 -3.70 6.60
CA LEU A 13 0.53 -3.95 5.74
C LEU A 13 0.41 -5.29 5.00
N GLU A 14 -0.09 -6.34 5.65
CA GLU A 14 -0.38 -7.63 5.02
C GLU A 14 -1.46 -7.51 3.93
N ALA A 15 -2.53 -6.77 4.19
CA ALA A 15 -3.55 -6.50 3.18
C ALA A 15 -2.96 -5.74 1.98
N LEU A 16 -2.13 -4.72 2.21
CA LEU A 16 -1.46 -3.98 1.14
C LEU A 16 -0.43 -4.84 0.37
N ARG A 17 0.15 -5.88 0.98
CA ARG A 17 1.00 -6.85 0.27
C ARG A 17 0.22 -7.75 -0.68
N ASP A 18 -1.09 -7.83 -0.57
CA ASP A 18 -1.93 -8.57 -1.52
C ASP A 18 -2.26 -7.72 -2.77
N VAL A 19 -1.87 -6.44 -2.76
CA VAL A 19 -2.05 -5.50 -3.87
C VAL A 19 -0.79 -5.47 -4.71
N TYR A 20 -0.91 -5.98 -5.94
CA TYR A 20 0.17 -6.06 -6.91
C TYR A 20 0.03 -4.96 -7.95
N ASP A 21 1.16 -4.44 -8.40
CA ASP A 21 1.17 -3.54 -9.55
C ASP A 21 0.82 -4.33 -10.84
N PRO A 22 -0.13 -3.88 -11.67
CA PRO A 22 -0.52 -4.59 -12.89
C PRO A 22 0.55 -4.53 -14.00
N GLU A 23 1.47 -3.57 -13.93
CA GLU A 23 2.58 -3.42 -14.87
C GLU A 23 3.83 -4.18 -14.38
N ILE A 24 4.00 -4.28 -13.06
CA ILE A 24 5.14 -4.94 -12.41
C ILE A 24 4.63 -6.01 -11.45
N PRO A 25 4.98 -7.30 -11.60
CA PRO A 25 4.46 -8.41 -10.78
C PRO A 25 5.08 -8.44 -9.35
N VAL A 26 5.04 -7.32 -8.65
CA VAL A 26 5.57 -7.07 -7.31
C VAL A 26 4.56 -6.23 -6.53
N ASN A 27 4.52 -6.43 -5.22
CA ASN A 27 3.60 -5.72 -4.33
C ASN A 27 3.94 -4.24 -4.23
N ILE A 28 2.93 -3.41 -3.96
CA ILE A 28 3.12 -1.99 -3.68
C ILE A 28 4.02 -1.73 -2.46
N VAL A 29 4.02 -2.66 -1.49
CA VAL A 29 4.87 -2.60 -0.30
C VAL A 29 6.33 -2.89 -0.66
N ASP A 30 6.58 -3.97 -1.40
CA ASP A 30 7.92 -4.38 -1.81
C ASP A 30 8.55 -3.42 -2.82
N LEU A 31 7.73 -2.79 -3.68
CA LEU A 31 8.13 -1.72 -4.58
C LEU A 31 8.49 -0.42 -3.85
N GLY A 32 8.16 -0.28 -2.56
CA GLY A 32 8.36 0.96 -1.82
C GLY A 32 7.44 2.09 -2.30
N LEU A 33 6.26 1.74 -2.83
CA LEU A 33 5.24 2.73 -3.21
C LEU A 33 4.47 3.24 -1.98
N VAL A 34 4.47 2.50 -0.88
CA VAL A 34 3.85 2.90 0.37
C VAL A 34 4.86 3.71 1.20
N TYR A 35 4.58 5.00 1.39
CA TYR A 35 5.43 5.90 2.19
C TYR A 35 5.13 5.82 3.68
N GLY A 36 3.88 5.54 4.04
CA GLY A 36 3.47 5.38 5.42
C GLY A 36 2.04 4.90 5.53
N VAL A 37 1.78 4.22 6.64
CA VAL A 37 0.46 3.77 7.05
C VAL A 37 0.25 4.26 8.48
N GLU A 38 -0.86 4.93 8.71
CA GLU A 38 -1.31 5.39 10.02
C GLU A 38 -2.65 4.69 10.31
N VAL A 39 -2.78 4.14 11.51
CA VAL A 39 -3.99 3.44 11.95
C VAL A 39 -4.41 4.02 13.29
N ASP A 40 -5.62 4.57 13.37
CA ASP A 40 -6.19 5.19 14.56
C ASP A 40 -7.62 4.68 14.78
N ASP A 41 -7.83 3.86 15.81
CA ASP A 41 -9.15 3.35 16.25
C ASP A 41 -10.11 2.81 15.16
N GLY A 42 -9.62 2.39 14.00
CA GLY A 42 -10.42 1.90 12.87
C GLY A 42 -10.32 2.76 11.61
N ASP A 43 -9.79 3.97 11.72
CA ASP A 43 -9.41 4.84 10.61
C ASP A 43 -8.02 4.43 10.10
N VAL A 44 -7.91 4.18 8.79
CA VAL A 44 -6.66 3.80 8.14
C VAL A 44 -6.28 4.82 7.08
N ASP A 45 -5.19 5.53 7.34
CA ASP A 45 -4.58 6.50 6.44
C ASP A 45 -3.34 5.90 5.77
N VAL A 46 -3.41 5.71 4.45
CA VAL A 46 -2.30 5.21 3.64
C VAL A 46 -1.78 6.31 2.75
N ARG A 47 -0.52 6.68 2.93
CA ARG A 47 0.20 7.55 2.01
C ARG A 47 1.01 6.71 1.05
N MET A 48 0.67 6.80 -0.23
CA MET A 48 1.40 6.10 -1.28
C MET A 48 1.70 6.98 -2.47
N THR A 49 2.68 6.56 -3.23
CA THR A 49 3.10 7.19 -4.47
C THR A 49 2.91 6.24 -5.64
N LEU A 50 3.19 6.73 -6.85
CA LEU A 50 3.06 5.96 -8.08
C LEU A 50 4.39 5.91 -8.80
N THR A 51 4.69 4.72 -9.32
CA THR A 51 5.81 4.40 -10.21
C THR A 51 5.87 5.35 -11.41
N PHE A 52 4.73 5.87 -11.86
CA PHE A 52 4.64 6.83 -12.94
C PHE A 52 3.60 7.93 -12.66
N ALA A 53 4.09 9.18 -12.53
CA ALA A 53 3.25 10.38 -12.44
C ALA A 53 2.52 10.60 -13.77
N GLY A 54 1.36 9.96 -13.95
CA GLY A 54 0.54 10.06 -15.15
C GLY A 54 0.05 8.73 -15.72
N CYS A 55 0.35 7.59 -15.10
CA CYS A 55 -0.28 6.34 -15.51
C CYS A 55 -1.76 6.36 -15.09
N GLY A 56 -2.69 6.20 -16.04
CA GLY A 56 -4.13 6.11 -15.74
C GLY A 56 -4.50 4.97 -14.79
N MET A 57 -3.56 4.06 -14.52
CA MET A 57 -3.69 2.92 -13.60
C MET A 57 -3.35 3.26 -12.15
N GLY A 58 -2.76 4.43 -11.87
CA GLY A 58 -2.47 4.85 -10.50
C GLY A 58 -3.68 4.88 -9.55
N PRO A 59 -4.78 5.58 -9.90
CA PRO A 59 -6.01 5.52 -9.11
C PRO A 59 -6.63 4.12 -9.07
N TYR A 60 -6.37 3.26 -10.06
CA TYR A 60 -6.82 1.87 -10.03
C TYR A 60 -6.10 1.08 -8.93
N ILE A 61 -4.78 1.21 -8.81
CA ILE A 61 -4.00 0.56 -7.74
C ILE A 61 -4.43 1.08 -6.37
N ALA A 62 -4.60 2.40 -6.22
CA ALA A 62 -5.10 3.00 -4.99
C ALA A 62 -6.48 2.43 -4.61
N GLN A 63 -7.39 2.31 -5.58
CA GLN A 63 -8.70 1.72 -5.36
C GLN A 63 -8.63 0.22 -5.01
N GLN A 64 -7.71 -0.54 -5.61
CA GLN A 64 -7.48 -1.93 -5.21
C GLN A 64 -6.98 -2.03 -3.77
N ALA A 65 -6.09 -1.11 -3.36
CA ALA A 65 -5.64 -1.03 -1.97
C ALA A 65 -6.79 -0.68 -1.02
N GLU A 66 -7.62 0.32 -1.34
CA GLU A 66 -8.82 0.64 -0.57
C GLU A 66 -9.75 -0.57 -0.44
N TRP A 67 -10.02 -1.29 -1.54
CA TRP A 67 -10.88 -2.47 -1.49
C TRP A 67 -10.30 -3.58 -0.62
N ARG A 68 -8.98 -3.82 -0.71
CA ARG A 68 -8.34 -4.85 0.09
C ARG A 68 -8.35 -4.52 1.57
N LEU A 69 -8.18 -3.24 1.91
CA LEU A 69 -8.33 -2.75 3.28
C LEU A 69 -9.79 -2.84 3.75
N ALA A 70 -10.76 -2.55 2.90
CA ALA A 70 -12.17 -2.67 3.25
C ALA A 70 -12.61 -4.11 3.58
N GLU A 71 -11.82 -5.12 3.19
CA GLU A 71 -12.05 -6.52 3.58
C GLU A 71 -11.50 -6.87 4.97
N VAL A 72 -10.66 -6.01 5.57
CA VAL A 72 -10.11 -6.22 6.91
C VAL A 72 -11.17 -5.88 7.96
N GLU A 73 -11.51 -6.85 8.80
CA GLU A 73 -12.48 -6.65 9.88
C GLU A 73 -11.95 -5.64 10.91
N GLY A 74 -12.72 -4.59 11.17
CA GLY A 74 -12.38 -3.53 12.14
C GLY A 74 -11.91 -2.23 11.52
N ILE A 75 -11.75 -2.17 10.19
CA ILE A 75 -11.56 -0.89 9.48
C ILE A 75 -12.94 -0.24 9.28
N GLU A 76 -13.07 1.01 9.75
CA GLU A 76 -14.29 1.81 9.61
C GLU A 76 -14.15 2.80 8.46
N ASP A 77 -13.01 3.48 8.35
CA ASP A 77 -12.73 4.49 7.34
C ASP A 77 -11.34 4.27 6.71
N ILE A 78 -11.23 4.53 5.41
CA ILE A 78 -10.02 4.30 4.64
C ILE A 78 -9.74 5.55 3.83
N ASN A 79 -8.57 6.14 4.05
CA ASN A 79 -8.10 7.28 3.30
C ASN A 79 -6.78 6.94 2.60
N VAL A 80 -6.81 6.88 1.27
CA VAL A 80 -5.61 6.66 0.45
C VAL A 80 -5.19 7.97 -0.20
N ASP A 81 -4.10 8.55 0.29
CA ASP A 81 -3.54 9.80 -0.22
C ASP A 81 -2.41 9.52 -1.21
N LEU A 82 -2.61 9.96 -2.44
CA LEU A 82 -1.64 9.83 -3.53
C LEU A 82 -0.68 11.03 -3.54
N VAL A 83 0.53 10.81 -3.04
CA VAL A 83 1.58 11.81 -3.00
C VAL A 83 2.55 11.62 -4.16
N PHE A 84 2.82 12.71 -4.88
CA PHE A 84 3.78 12.74 -6.00
C PHE A 84 5.11 13.40 -5.64
N ASP A 85 5.20 13.97 -4.43
CA ASP A 85 6.39 14.61 -3.89
C ASP A 85 6.70 13.99 -2.51
N PRO A 86 7.88 13.38 -2.30
CA PRO A 86 8.94 13.14 -3.29
C PRO A 86 8.52 12.14 -4.38
N PRO A 87 9.12 12.21 -5.59
CA PRO A 87 8.83 11.24 -6.65
C PRO A 87 9.38 9.86 -6.28
N TRP A 88 8.62 8.81 -6.60
CA TRP A 88 9.09 7.44 -6.45
C TRP A 88 10.35 7.19 -7.29
N THR A 89 11.28 6.42 -6.73
CA THR A 89 12.46 5.94 -7.47
C THR A 89 12.68 4.46 -7.21
N PRO A 90 13.21 3.70 -8.18
CA PRO A 90 13.48 2.26 -8.01
C PRO A 90 14.50 1.94 -6.91
N ASP A 91 15.21 2.95 -6.39
CA ASP A 91 16.09 2.80 -5.22
C ASP A 91 15.30 2.52 -3.93
N MET A 92 14.03 2.95 -3.88
CA MET A 92 13.11 2.72 -2.76
C MET A 92 12.57 1.28 -2.71
N ILE A 93 12.80 0.48 -3.76
CA ILE A 93 12.40 -0.92 -3.80
C ILE A 93 13.18 -1.67 -2.73
N THR A 94 12.47 -2.49 -1.96
CA THR A 94 13.07 -3.36 -0.95
C THR A 94 14.02 -4.38 -1.59
N GLU A 95 14.95 -4.94 -0.82
CA GLU A 95 15.85 -5.99 -1.31
C GLU A 95 15.07 -7.20 -1.87
N GLU A 96 13.91 -7.51 -1.28
CA GLU A 96 13.01 -8.56 -1.77
C GLU A 96 12.39 -8.20 -3.12
N GLY A 97 11.88 -6.97 -3.27
CA GLY A 97 11.38 -6.46 -4.54
C GLY A 97 12.44 -6.43 -5.65
N LYS A 98 13.67 -5.99 -5.33
CA LYS A 98 14.79 -5.99 -6.30
C LYS A 98 15.13 -7.40 -6.78
N ARG A 99 15.10 -8.37 -5.87
CA ARG A 99 15.32 -9.79 -6.18
C ARG A 99 14.23 -10.34 -7.11
N LEU A 100 12.97 -9.98 -6.88
CA LEU A 100 11.85 -10.38 -7.75
C LEU A 100 11.96 -9.79 -9.16
N LEU A 101 12.51 -8.58 -9.28
CA LEU A 101 12.77 -7.90 -10.55
C LEU A 101 14.05 -8.36 -11.24
N GLY A 102 14.87 -9.19 -10.58
CA GLY A 102 16.16 -9.64 -11.11
C GLY A 102 17.19 -8.52 -11.21
N LEU A 103 17.13 -7.51 -10.34
CA LEU A 103 18.05 -6.37 -10.27
C LEU A 103 19.26 -6.61 -9.35
N ASP A 104 19.66 -7.87 -9.14
CA ASP A 104 20.85 -8.27 -8.36
C ASP A 104 22.17 -7.89 -9.06
#